data_AF-A0A918GR48-F1
#
_entry.id   AF-A0A918GR48-F1
#
_cell.length_a   1.000
_cell.length_b   1.000
_cell.length_c   1.000
_cell.angle_alpha   90.00
_cell.angle_beta   90.00
_cell.angle_gamma   90.00
#
_symmetry.space_group_name_H-M   'P 1'
#
loop_
_entity.id
_entity.type
_entity.pdbx_description
1 polymer ?
#
loop_
_entity_poly.entity_id
_entity_poly.type
_entity_poly.pdbx_seq_one_letter_code
_entity_poly.pdbx_strand_id
1 'polypeptide(L)'
;MRSGAYVFTAGQLPMVDGALPMSGKVGGEVTPEEAKELARICALNALAAVKSVTGDLDRVARVVKVVGFVASAPDFTGQPAVLNGASELLGEVLGDKGVHARSAVGVAVLPMDAPVEVEIQVELTGS
;
A
#
# COMPACT_ATOMS: atom_id res chain seq x y z
N MET A 1 -9.24 7.54 -8.42
CA MET A 1 -9.70 8.28 -9.62
C MET A 1 -9.04 7.71 -10.88
N ARG A 2 -9.66 7.86 -12.06
CA ARG A 2 -9.05 7.49 -13.35
C ARG A 2 -8.73 8.76 -14.15
N SER A 3 -7.56 8.80 -14.78
CA SER A 3 -7.16 9.83 -15.74
C SER A 3 -6.39 9.19 -16.90
N GLY A 4 -7.00 9.19 -18.10
CA GLY A 4 -6.46 8.49 -19.26
C GLY A 4 -6.26 6.98 -19.00
N ALA A 5 -5.03 6.51 -19.22
CA ALA A 5 -4.60 5.14 -18.98
C ALA A 5 -4.27 4.86 -17.50
N TYR A 6 -4.31 5.86 -16.61
CA TYR A 6 -3.88 5.70 -15.23
C TYR A 6 -5.05 5.67 -14.25
N VAL A 7 -4.93 4.81 -13.23
CA VAL A 7 -5.77 4.83 -12.03
C VAL A 7 -4.89 5.15 -10.83
N PHE A 8 -5.38 6.07 -10.00
CA PHE A 8 -4.73 6.53 -8.78
C PHE A 8 -5.64 6.19 -7.60
N THR A 9 -5.12 5.49 -6.61
CA THR A 9 -5.83 5.30 -5.33
C THR A 9 -5.59 6.51 -4.43
N ALA A 10 -6.52 6.76 -3.51
CA ALA A 10 -6.15 7.49 -2.30
C ALA A 10 -5.25 6.59 -1.42
N GLY A 11 -4.71 7.12 -0.35
CA GLY A 11 -4.08 6.32 0.69
C GLY A 11 -5.04 5.28 1.27
N GLN A 12 -4.56 4.03 1.36
CA GLN A 12 -5.31 2.88 1.84
C GLN A 12 -4.71 2.42 3.16
N LEU A 13 -5.57 2.38 4.17
CA LEU A 13 -5.26 1.89 5.50
C LEU A 13 -5.41 0.35 5.56
N PRO A 14 -4.82 -0.32 6.57
CA PRO A 14 -4.88 -1.78 6.70
C PRO A 14 -6.22 -2.23 7.30
N MET A 15 -7.33 -1.77 6.74
CA MET A 15 -8.67 -2.08 7.22
C MET A 15 -9.01 -3.55 6.98
N VAL A 16 -9.54 -4.22 8.00
CA VAL A 16 -10.10 -5.57 7.94
C VAL A 16 -11.49 -5.52 8.57
N ASP A 17 -12.52 -5.98 7.85
CA ASP A 17 -13.92 -5.95 8.28
C ASP A 17 -14.39 -4.56 8.80
N GLY A 18 -13.87 -3.50 8.19
CA GLY A 18 -14.23 -2.12 8.54
C GLY A 18 -13.53 -1.55 9.77
N ALA A 19 -12.56 -2.26 10.36
CA ALA A 19 -11.79 -1.80 11.51
C ALA A 19 -10.27 -1.81 11.24
N LEU A 20 -9.52 -0.99 11.98
CA LEU A 20 -8.06 -1.10 12.04
C LEU A 20 -7.68 -2.23 12.99
N PRO A 21 -6.88 -3.22 12.55
CA PRO A 21 -6.46 -4.32 13.41
C PRO A 21 -5.46 -3.88 14.48
N MET A 22 -4.66 -2.85 14.20
CA MET A 22 -3.67 -2.27 15.10
C MET A 22 -3.54 -0.76 14.85
N SER A 23 -3.14 -0.02 15.87
CA SER A 23 -2.87 1.41 15.83
C SER A 23 -1.57 1.74 16.57
N GLY A 24 -0.94 2.85 16.21
CA GLY A 24 0.29 3.35 16.83
C GLY A 24 1.49 3.30 15.88
N LYS A 25 2.67 3.56 16.44
CA LYS A 25 3.89 3.79 15.67
C LYS A 25 4.73 2.53 15.53
N VAL A 26 5.31 2.37 14.35
CA VAL A 26 6.31 1.33 14.08
C VAL A 26 7.60 1.64 14.80
N GLY A 27 8.13 0.65 15.53
CA GLY A 27 9.24 0.84 16.48
C GLY A 27 8.79 1.34 17.85
N GLY A 28 7.47 1.51 18.06
CA GLY A 28 6.84 1.79 19.34
C GLY A 28 5.81 0.71 19.68
N GLU A 29 4.53 1.04 19.53
CA GLU A 29 3.39 0.14 19.80
C GLU A 29 3.29 -1.01 18.78
N VAL A 30 3.81 -0.81 17.57
CA VAL A 30 3.74 -1.79 16.48
C VAL A 30 5.16 -2.22 16.09
N THR A 31 5.37 -3.53 16.00
CA THR A 31 6.66 -4.08 15.55
C THR A 31 6.85 -3.90 14.04
N PRO A 32 8.09 -3.86 13.53
CA PRO A 32 8.35 -3.83 12.09
C PRO A 32 7.73 -5.01 11.33
N GLU A 33 7.69 -6.20 11.93
CA GLU A 33 7.12 -7.42 11.37
C GLU A 33 5.59 -7.31 11.25
N GLU A 34 4.92 -6.85 12.30
CA GLU A 34 3.47 -6.57 12.27
C GLU A 34 3.15 -5.50 11.23
N ALA A 35 3.94 -4.43 11.17
CA ALA A 35 3.75 -3.36 10.20
C ALA A 35 3.94 -3.84 8.76
N LYS A 36 4.86 -4.77 8.51
CA LYS A 36 5.02 -5.40 7.19
C LYS A 36 3.72 -6.08 6.76
N GLU A 37 3.06 -6.78 7.68
CA GLU A 37 1.80 -7.46 7.39
C GLU A 37 0.63 -6.50 7.24
N LEU A 38 0.63 -5.39 7.97
CA LEU A 38 -0.29 -4.28 7.70
C LEU A 38 -0.06 -3.68 6.31
N ALA A 39 1.19 -3.49 5.87
CA ALA A 39 1.48 -2.98 4.53
C ALA A 39 0.93 -3.90 3.42
N ARG A 40 0.96 -5.22 3.65
CA ARG A 40 0.30 -6.20 2.77
C ARG A 40 -1.21 -5.95 2.70
N ILE A 41 -1.88 -5.74 3.82
CA ILE A 41 -3.32 -5.42 3.85
C ILE A 41 -3.62 -4.09 3.15
N CYS A 42 -2.79 -3.05 3.36
CA CYS A 42 -2.92 -1.78 2.64
C CYS A 42 -2.88 -1.96 1.12
N ALA A 43 -1.95 -2.77 0.62
CA ALA A 43 -1.84 -3.07 -0.81
C ALA A 43 -3.04 -3.89 -1.34
N LEU A 44 -3.57 -4.82 -0.54
CA LEU A 44 -4.80 -5.55 -0.89
C LEU A 44 -5.99 -4.60 -1.04
N ASN A 45 -6.16 -3.67 -0.08
CA ASN A 45 -7.20 -2.65 -0.12
C ASN A 45 -7.02 -1.70 -1.32
N ALA A 46 -5.77 -1.38 -1.68
CA ALA A 46 -5.46 -0.61 -2.89
C ALA A 46 -5.83 -1.34 -4.18
N LEU A 47 -5.56 -2.65 -4.28
CA LEU A 47 -6.02 -3.45 -5.41
C LEU A 47 -7.56 -3.53 -5.47
N ALA A 48 -8.24 -3.65 -4.33
CA ALA A 48 -9.70 -3.60 -4.28
C ALA A 48 -10.24 -2.25 -4.78
N ALA A 49 -9.61 -1.14 -4.38
CA ALA A 49 -9.95 0.19 -4.88
C ALA A 49 -9.72 0.32 -6.39
N VAL A 50 -8.60 -0.19 -6.92
CA VAL A 50 -8.36 -0.24 -8.37
C VAL A 50 -9.45 -1.05 -9.07
N LYS A 51 -9.74 -2.27 -8.59
CA LYS A 51 -10.77 -3.14 -9.15
C LYS A 51 -12.15 -2.46 -9.16
N SER A 52 -12.50 -1.68 -8.13
CA SER A 52 -13.77 -0.93 -8.09
C SER A 52 -13.91 0.08 -9.24
N VAL A 53 -12.79 0.59 -9.75
CA VAL A 53 -12.74 1.55 -10.87
C VAL A 53 -12.65 0.84 -12.21
N THR A 54 -11.92 -0.27 -12.29
CA THR A 54 -11.64 -0.98 -13.55
C THR A 54 -12.63 -2.10 -13.86
N GLY A 55 -13.37 -2.58 -12.86
CA GLY A 55 -14.19 -3.79 -12.86
C GLY A 55 -13.38 -5.07 -12.65
N ASP A 56 -12.20 -5.14 -13.27
CA ASP A 56 -11.30 -6.29 -13.24
C ASP A 56 -9.83 -5.85 -13.14
N LEU A 57 -9.02 -6.62 -12.42
CA LEU A 57 -7.57 -6.42 -12.31
C LEU A 57 -6.82 -6.92 -13.54
N ASP A 58 -7.41 -7.77 -14.38
CA ASP A 58 -6.78 -8.21 -15.64
C ASP A 58 -6.48 -7.04 -16.60
N ARG A 59 -7.21 -5.94 -16.43
CA ARG A 59 -7.02 -4.67 -17.16
C ARG A 59 -5.80 -3.87 -16.69
N VAL A 60 -5.13 -4.29 -15.63
CA VAL A 60 -3.88 -3.66 -15.18
C VAL A 60 -2.75 -4.13 -16.10
N ALA A 61 -2.09 -3.16 -16.73
CA ALA A 61 -0.85 -3.38 -17.48
C ALA A 61 0.35 -3.41 -16.54
N ARG A 62 0.40 -2.49 -15.55
CA ARG A 62 1.51 -2.36 -14.60
C ARG A 62 1.13 -1.56 -13.36
N VAL A 63 1.71 -1.89 -12.20
CA VAL A 63 1.82 -0.97 -11.07
C VAL A 63 3.00 -0.03 -11.33
N VAL A 64 2.72 1.24 -11.61
CA VAL A 64 3.75 2.22 -11.97
C VAL A 64 4.53 2.67 -10.75
N LYS A 65 3.80 2.97 -9.67
CA LYS A 65 4.39 3.52 -8.45
C LYS A 65 3.61 3.07 -7.21
N VAL A 66 4.36 2.79 -6.15
CA VAL A 66 3.86 2.59 -4.79
C VAL A 66 4.46 3.66 -3.89
N VAL A 67 3.63 4.36 -3.12
CA VAL A 67 4.09 5.26 -2.06
C VAL A 67 3.58 4.72 -0.73
N GLY A 68 4.53 4.49 0.17
CA GLY A 68 4.27 3.99 1.50
C GLY A 68 4.59 5.01 2.56
N PHE A 69 3.62 5.27 3.41
CA PHE A 69 3.78 6.08 4.61
C PHE A 69 3.76 5.16 5.83
N VAL A 70 4.78 5.24 6.67
CA VAL A 70 4.89 4.43 7.88
C VAL A 70 4.91 5.36 9.08
N ALA A 71 3.88 5.30 9.93
CA ALA A 71 3.87 6.03 11.19
C ALA A 71 5.03 5.49 12.04
N SER A 72 6.09 6.28 12.21
CA SER A 72 7.37 5.78 12.72
C SER A 72 7.70 6.40 14.07
N ALA A 73 8.25 5.60 14.99
CA ALA A 73 8.99 6.15 16.13
C ALA A 73 10.15 7.03 15.63
N PRO A 74 10.60 8.05 16.40
CA PRO A 74 11.58 9.03 15.90
C PRO A 74 12.92 8.43 15.43
N ASP A 75 13.31 7.28 15.97
CA ASP A 75 14.56 6.56 15.68
C ASP A 75 14.37 5.38 14.71
N PHE A 76 13.14 5.09 14.30
CA PHE A 76 12.86 4.00 13.37
C PHE A 76 13.25 4.37 11.93
N THR A 77 14.05 3.51 11.29
CA THR A 77 14.56 3.70 9.92
C THR A 77 14.26 2.50 8.99
N GLY A 78 13.44 1.56 9.45
CA GLY A 78 13.13 0.32 8.74
C GLY A 78 11.96 0.41 7.76
N GLN A 79 11.53 1.60 7.36
CA GLN A 79 10.36 1.79 6.47
C GLN A 79 10.45 1.01 5.15
N PRO A 80 11.63 0.88 4.49
CA PRO A 80 11.73 0.05 3.29
C PRO A 80 11.39 -1.43 3.52
N ALA A 81 11.70 -1.98 4.70
CA ALA A 81 11.42 -3.38 5.04
C ALA A 81 9.92 -3.58 5.35
N VAL A 82 9.29 -2.63 6.04
CA VAL A 82 7.83 -2.60 6.25
C VAL A 82 7.11 -2.61 4.90
N LEU A 83 7.53 -1.73 3.97
CA LEU A 83 6.89 -1.64 2.65
C LEU A 83 7.14 -2.84 1.74
N ASN A 84 8.04 -3.76 2.11
CA ASN A 84 8.17 -5.02 1.38
C ASN A 84 6.89 -5.85 1.47
N GLY A 85 6.08 -5.76 2.54
CA GLY A 85 4.80 -6.48 2.60
C GLY A 85 3.83 -6.07 1.49
N ALA A 86 3.77 -4.77 1.17
CA ALA A 86 3.03 -4.28 0.02
C ALA A 86 3.64 -4.77 -1.30
N SER A 87 4.96 -4.65 -1.46
CA SER A 87 5.64 -5.01 -2.70
C SER A 87 5.58 -6.51 -3.01
N GLU A 88 5.72 -7.36 -2.00
CA GLU A 88 5.64 -8.82 -2.10
C GLU A 88 4.24 -9.24 -2.53
N LEU A 89 3.17 -8.71 -1.90
CA LEU A 89 1.80 -9.00 -2.32
C LEU A 89 1.54 -8.62 -3.77
N LEU A 90 1.97 -7.42 -4.19
CA LEU A 90 1.77 -6.98 -5.57
C LEU A 90 2.49 -7.91 -6.56
N GLY A 91 3.69 -8.39 -6.22
CA GLY A 91 4.41 -9.39 -7.01
C GLY A 91 3.70 -10.76 -7.03
N GLU A 92 3.20 -11.23 -5.89
CA GLU A 92 2.45 -12.49 -5.79
C GLU A 92 1.18 -12.47 -6.64
N VAL A 93 0.43 -11.37 -6.60
CA VAL A 93 -0.89 -11.26 -7.25
C VAL A 93 -0.79 -10.91 -8.72
N LEU A 94 0.15 -10.03 -9.10
CA LEU A 94 0.23 -9.47 -10.46
C LEU A 94 1.45 -9.95 -11.25
N GLY A 95 2.33 -10.77 -10.67
CA GLY A 95 3.57 -11.21 -11.30
C GLY A 95 4.43 -10.04 -11.75
N ASP A 96 4.95 -10.09 -12.98
CA ASP A 96 5.79 -9.04 -13.56
C ASP A 96 5.09 -7.68 -13.65
N LYS A 97 3.75 -7.66 -13.77
CA LYS A 97 2.96 -6.42 -13.77
C LYS A 97 3.02 -5.71 -12.41
N GLY A 98 3.36 -6.45 -11.35
CA GLY A 98 3.52 -5.96 -9.99
C GLY A 98 4.85 -5.26 -9.75
N VAL A 99 5.83 -5.27 -10.66
CA VAL A 99 7.12 -4.58 -10.49
C VAL A 99 6.93 -3.06 -10.66
N HIS A 100 7.35 -2.29 -9.65
CA HIS A 100 7.05 -0.86 -9.53
C HIS A 100 8.22 -0.02 -9.03
N ALA A 101 8.18 1.29 -9.31
CA ALA A 101 8.96 2.27 -8.56
C ALA A 101 8.35 2.45 -7.16
N ARG A 102 9.17 2.78 -6.16
CA ARG A 102 8.72 2.88 -4.76
C ARG A 102 9.29 4.08 -4.01
N SER A 103 8.47 4.68 -3.16
CA SER A 103 8.90 5.54 -2.06
C SER A 103 8.40 4.95 -0.74
N ALA A 104 9.26 4.89 0.28
CA ALA A 104 8.90 4.45 1.62
C ALA A 104 9.44 5.49 2.61
N VAL A 105 8.55 6.16 3.33
CA VAL A 105 8.90 7.29 4.19
C VAL A 105 8.28 7.15 5.58
N GLY A 106 9.02 7.60 6.58
CA GLY A 106 8.51 7.76 7.94
C GLY A 106 7.64 9.01 8.04
N VAL A 107 6.50 8.90 8.72
CA VAL A 107 5.61 10.02 9.04
C VAL A 107 5.31 10.06 10.53
N ALA A 108 4.93 11.23 11.05
CA ALA A 108 4.70 11.40 12.48
C ALA A 108 3.41 10.73 12.98
N VAL A 109 2.37 10.73 12.14
CA VAL A 109 1.03 10.19 12.43
C VAL A 109 0.28 9.98 11.11
N LEU A 110 -0.66 9.04 11.08
CA LEU A 110 -1.57 8.76 9.98
C LEU A 110 -3.03 8.85 10.45
N PRO A 111 -4.01 8.93 9.54
CA PRO A 111 -5.42 8.89 9.91
C PRO A 111 -5.75 7.68 10.78
N MET A 112 -6.64 7.88 11.77
CA MET A 112 -7.06 6.86 12.73
C MET A 112 -5.91 6.22 13.55
N ASP A 113 -4.74 6.88 13.60
CA ASP A 113 -3.51 6.36 14.21
C ASP A 113 -3.04 5.04 13.56
N ALA A 114 -3.29 4.89 12.26
CA ALA A 114 -2.86 3.71 11.52
C ALA A 114 -1.32 3.58 11.46
N PRO A 115 -0.75 2.37 11.51
CA PRO A 115 0.71 2.21 11.46
C PRO A 115 1.28 2.39 10.05
N VAL A 116 0.50 2.08 9.01
CA VAL A 116 0.94 2.09 7.60
C VAL A 116 -0.19 2.60 6.71
N GLU A 117 0.16 3.36 5.67
CA GLU A 117 -0.75 3.79 4.60
C GLU A 117 -0.15 3.53 3.21
N VAL A 118 -0.92 2.80 2.40
CA VAL A 118 -0.80 2.35 1.00
C VAL A 118 -1.33 3.26 -0.11
N GLU A 119 -0.57 3.98 -0.94
CA GLU A 119 -1.12 4.45 -2.23
C GLU A 119 -0.41 3.83 -3.44
N ILE A 120 -1.20 3.54 -4.49
CA ILE A 120 -0.69 2.99 -5.75
C ILE A 120 -1.19 3.77 -6.95
N GLN A 121 -0.32 3.86 -7.95
CA GLN A 121 -0.65 4.29 -9.30
C GLN A 121 -0.50 3.09 -10.24
N VAL A 122 -1.55 2.80 -11.00
CA VAL A 122 -1.53 1.71 -11.99
C VAL A 122 -1.80 2.24 -13.39
N GLU A 123 -1.16 1.63 -14.38
CA GLU A 123 -1.43 1.82 -15.79
C GLU A 123 -2.34 0.68 -16.28
N LEU A 124 -3.32 1.02 -17.10
CA LEU A 124 -4.27 0.08 -17.70
C LEU A 124 -3.81 -0.36 -19.09
N THR A 125 -4.17 -1.59 -19.46
CA THR A 125 -4.00 -2.07 -20.83
C THR A 125 -4.77 -1.17 -21.79
N GLY A 126 -4.20 -0.92 -22.98
CA GLY A 126 -4.90 -0.21 -24.06
C GLY A 126 -6.23 -0.89 -24.38
N SER A 127 -7.23 -0.06 -24.71
CA SER A 127 -8.51 -0.51 -25.29
C SER A 127 -8.32 -1.03 -26.70
#